data_AF-A0ABD1SRL9-F1
#
_entry.id   AF-A0ABD1SRL9-F1
#
_cell.length_a   1.000
_cell.length_b   1.000
_cell.length_c   1.000
_cell.angle_alpha   90.00
_cell.angle_beta   90.00
_cell.angle_gamma   90.00
#
_symmetry.space_group_name_H-M   'P 1'
#
loop_
_entity.id
_entity.type
_entity.pdbx_description
1 polymer ?
#
loop_
_entity_poly.entity_id
_entity_poly.type
_entity_poly.pdbx_seq_one_letter_code
_entity_poly.pdbx_strand_id
1 'polypeptide(L)'
;MTAVDVEKNDRFKKMRASQTLIMHTTSRKGFARLEAEMGKIKAYSKNVTSPNKHSLKDDGVARVLGPECRGRVRGLGFGATPSKLNALVHNHSLQTQLQELRNEINELHALFQMKNKSIEEEDNLSLLKNQVNIACGTPSRFVMIFLAYAD
;
A
#
# COMPACT_ATOMS: atom_id res chain seq x y z
N MET A 1 -46.03 15.36 -36.50
CA MET A 1 -44.77 15.03 -35.80
C MET A 1 -43.65 15.29 -36.79
N THR A 2 -42.70 16.18 -36.49
CA THR A 2 -41.67 16.58 -37.46
C THR A 2 -40.53 15.56 -37.50
N ALA A 3 -39.77 15.50 -38.60
CA ALA A 3 -38.61 14.60 -38.72
C ALA A 3 -37.58 14.83 -37.58
N VAL A 4 -37.43 16.10 -37.17
CA VAL A 4 -36.57 16.52 -36.05
C VAL A 4 -37.03 15.91 -34.71
N ASP A 5 -38.34 15.76 -34.52
CA ASP A 5 -38.89 15.18 -33.28
C ASP A 5 -38.65 13.66 -33.22
N VAL A 6 -38.71 12.98 -34.36
CA VAL A 6 -38.43 11.54 -34.48
C VAL A 6 -36.95 11.27 -34.18
N GLU A 7 -36.06 12.06 -34.76
CA GLU A 7 -34.61 11.93 -34.54
C GLU A 7 -34.23 12.15 -33.06
N LYS A 8 -34.80 13.19 -32.43
CA LYS A 8 -34.64 13.44 -30.99
C LYS A 8 -35.15 12.27 -30.15
N ASN A 9 -36.31 11.70 -30.49
CA ASN A 9 -36.87 10.56 -29.79
C ASN A 9 -35.98 9.32 -29.88
N ASP A 10 -35.44 9.01 -31.07
CA ASP A 10 -34.57 7.86 -31.25
C ASP A 10 -33.22 8.02 -30.55
N ARG A 11 -32.66 9.25 -30.53
CA ARG A 11 -31.51 9.58 -29.69
C ARG A 11 -31.80 9.28 -28.21
N PHE A 12 -32.97 9.67 -27.72
CA PHE A 12 -33.36 9.44 -26.34
C PHE A 12 -33.60 7.96 -26.01
N LYS A 13 -34.20 7.18 -26.92
CA LYS A 13 -34.32 5.73 -26.78
C LYS A 13 -32.96 5.05 -26.69
N LYS A 14 -32.01 5.44 -27.55
CA LYS A 14 -30.62 4.93 -27.52
C LYS A 14 -29.92 5.28 -26.20
N MET A 15 -30.11 6.49 -25.67
CA MET A 15 -29.55 6.87 -24.37
C MET A 15 -30.15 6.08 -23.20
N ARG A 16 -31.45 5.78 -23.24
CA ARG A 16 -32.08 4.93 -22.21
C ARG A 16 -31.62 3.47 -22.31
N ALA A 17 -31.48 2.94 -23.52
CA ALA A 17 -31.00 1.57 -23.74
C ALA A 17 -29.53 1.40 -23.31
N SER A 18 -28.69 2.42 -23.50
CA SER A 18 -27.28 2.40 -23.10
C SER A 18 -27.05 2.69 -21.61
N GLN A 19 -28.10 3.07 -20.87
CA GLN A 19 -28.06 3.31 -19.43
C GLN A 19 -28.01 1.99 -18.65
N THR A 20 -26.96 1.18 -18.85
CA THR A 20 -26.75 -0.04 -18.07
C THR A 20 -26.05 0.24 -16.75
N LEU A 21 -25.33 1.36 -16.62
CA LEU A 21 -24.46 1.70 -15.47
C LEU A 21 -25.12 2.52 -14.36
N ILE A 22 -26.25 3.17 -14.64
CA ILE A 22 -26.82 4.19 -13.75
C ILE A 22 -28.11 3.65 -13.10
N MET A 23 -28.06 3.36 -11.80
CA MET A 23 -29.09 2.63 -11.02
C MET A 23 -30.14 3.50 -10.31
N HIS A 24 -30.35 4.77 -10.66
CA HIS A 24 -31.44 5.52 -10.02
C HIS A 24 -32.79 5.10 -10.62
N THR A 25 -33.66 4.51 -9.80
CA THR A 25 -35.09 4.32 -10.09
C THR A 25 -35.91 5.59 -9.83
N THR A 26 -35.26 6.71 -9.49
CA THR A 26 -35.94 7.91 -9.00
C THR A 26 -36.04 8.99 -10.08
N SER A 27 -37.28 9.19 -10.54
CA SER A 27 -37.77 10.30 -11.37
C SER A 27 -37.19 10.46 -12.79
N ARG A 28 -37.92 11.19 -13.64
CA ARG A 28 -37.48 11.58 -14.99
C ARG A 28 -36.31 12.57 -14.86
N LYS A 29 -35.07 12.08 -14.88
CA LYS A 29 -33.90 12.95 -15.09
C LYS A 29 -33.93 13.52 -16.51
N GLY A 30 -33.60 14.80 -16.66
CA GLY A 30 -33.47 15.45 -17.97
C GLY A 30 -32.33 14.86 -18.80
N PHE A 31 -32.54 14.73 -20.11
CA PHE A 31 -31.60 14.06 -21.03
C PHE A 31 -30.20 14.70 -21.07
N ALA A 32 -30.08 16.02 -20.89
CA ALA A 32 -28.79 16.71 -20.84
C ALA A 32 -27.94 16.26 -19.63
N ARG A 33 -28.58 16.02 -18.48
CA ARG A 33 -27.90 15.51 -17.28
C ARG A 33 -27.45 14.07 -17.45
N LEU A 34 -28.29 13.24 -18.08
CA LEU A 34 -27.95 11.85 -18.39
C LEU A 34 -26.73 11.75 -19.32
N GLU A 35 -26.68 12.59 -20.35
CA GLU A 35 -25.53 12.62 -21.28
C GLU A 35 -24.22 13.01 -20.58
N ALA A 36 -24.24 14.03 -19.72
CA ALA A 36 -23.07 14.44 -18.95
C ALA A 36 -22.57 13.33 -18.01
N GLU A 37 -23.49 12.62 -17.36
CA GLU A 37 -23.17 11.49 -16.47
C GLU A 37 -22.57 10.30 -17.24
N MET A 38 -23.16 9.95 -18.39
CA MET A 38 -22.63 8.91 -19.28
C MET A 38 -21.25 9.27 -19.84
N GLY A 39 -21.01 10.55 -20.13
CA GLY A 39 -19.70 11.07 -20.54
C GLY A 39 -18.64 10.88 -19.46
N LYS A 40 -18.97 11.20 -18.20
CA LYS A 40 -18.06 11.00 -17.05
C LYS A 40 -17.73 9.53 -16.83
N ILE A 41 -18.72 8.65 -16.91
CA ILE A 41 -18.53 7.20 -16.78
C ILE A 41 -17.61 6.66 -17.89
N LYS A 42 -17.85 7.08 -19.14
CA LYS A 42 -17.03 6.69 -20.29
C LYS A 42 -15.58 7.18 -20.18
N ALA A 43 -15.37 8.38 -19.63
CA ALA A 43 -14.03 8.90 -19.37
C ALA A 43 -13.31 8.08 -18.30
N TYR A 44 -13.99 7.76 -17.20
CA TYR A 44 -13.43 6.91 -16.14
C TYR A 44 -13.07 5.51 -16.65
N SER A 45 -13.93 4.88 -17.45
CA SER A 45 -13.67 3.53 -17.99
C SER A 45 -12.46 3.49 -18.93
N LYS A 46 -12.18 4.56 -19.67
CA LYS A 46 -11.01 4.63 -20.56
C LYS A 46 -9.69 4.71 -19.80
N ASN A 47 -9.69 5.34 -18.63
CA ASN A 47 -8.50 5.46 -17.79
C ASN A 47 -8.11 4.13 -17.10
N VAL A 48 -9.03 3.16 -17.08
CA VAL A 48 -8.75 1.77 -16.64
C VAL A 48 -8.30 0.96 -17.85
N THR A 49 -7.14 1.30 -18.42
CA THR A 49 -6.55 0.52 -19.52
C THR A 49 -5.11 0.15 -19.19
N SER A 50 -4.95 -0.95 -18.46
CA SER A 50 -4.04 -2.00 -18.91
C SER A 50 -4.75 -3.34 -18.66
N PRO A 51 -4.85 -4.24 -19.66
CA PRO A 51 -5.29 -5.59 -19.40
C PRO A 51 -4.15 -6.24 -18.61
N ASN A 52 -4.23 -6.16 -17.29
CA ASN A 52 -3.38 -6.96 -16.44
C ASN A 52 -3.60 -8.42 -16.87
N LYS A 53 -2.52 -9.12 -17.21
CA LYS A 53 -2.54 -10.52 -17.66
C LYS A 53 -3.19 -11.46 -16.62
N HIS A 54 -3.44 -10.97 -15.41
CA HIS A 54 -4.13 -11.63 -14.30
C HIS A 54 -5.52 -11.05 -13.99
N SER A 55 -6.20 -10.45 -14.97
CA SER A 55 -7.57 -9.98 -14.82
C SER A 55 -8.51 -11.15 -14.55
N LEU A 56 -9.00 -11.29 -13.31
CA LEU A 56 -10.03 -12.28 -12.92
C LEU A 56 -11.30 -12.19 -13.78
N LYS A 57 -11.52 -11.06 -14.47
CA LYS A 57 -12.66 -10.86 -15.36
C LYS A 57 -12.59 -11.73 -16.61
N ASP A 58 -11.38 -12.19 -16.99
CA ASP A 58 -11.13 -12.93 -18.23
C ASP A 58 -10.71 -14.39 -17.98
N ASP A 59 -10.78 -14.84 -16.72
CA ASP A 59 -10.53 -16.23 -16.33
C ASP A 59 -11.55 -17.20 -16.98
N GLY A 60 -11.15 -18.46 -17.20
CA GLY A 60 -12.00 -19.50 -17.76
C GLY A 60 -13.32 -19.67 -17.00
N VAL A 61 -13.28 -19.58 -15.67
CA VAL A 61 -14.48 -19.64 -14.82
C VAL A 61 -15.37 -18.41 -15.01
N ALA A 62 -14.78 -17.21 -15.10
CA ALA A 62 -15.51 -15.97 -15.35
C ALA A 62 -16.16 -15.94 -16.74
N ARG A 63 -15.55 -16.58 -17.75
CA ARG A 63 -16.12 -16.70 -19.10
C ARG A 63 -17.34 -17.63 -19.13
N VAL A 64 -17.29 -18.75 -18.40
CA VAL A 64 -18.39 -19.71 -18.31
C VAL A 64 -19.55 -19.16 -17.47
N LEU A 65 -19.24 -18.57 -16.31
CA LEU A 65 -20.26 -18.05 -15.41
C LEU A 65 -20.74 -16.65 -15.81
N GLY A 66 -20.00 -15.94 -16.67
CA GLY A 66 -20.25 -14.55 -17.03
C GLY A 66 -19.89 -13.56 -15.91
N PRO A 67 -19.90 -12.25 -16.23
CA PRO A 67 -19.56 -11.20 -15.28
C PRO A 67 -20.50 -11.19 -14.07
N GLU A 68 -19.98 -10.82 -12.90
CA GLU A 68 -20.77 -10.72 -11.68
C GLU A 68 -21.94 -9.74 -11.81
N CYS A 69 -23.11 -10.16 -11.34
CA CYS A 69 -24.29 -9.30 -11.31
C CYS A 69 -24.09 -8.20 -10.27
N ARG A 70 -24.43 -6.97 -10.64
CA ARG A 70 -24.23 -5.83 -9.74
C ARG A 70 -25.00 -5.99 -8.45
N GLY A 71 -24.36 -5.62 -7.35
CA GLY A 71 -24.96 -5.67 -6.01
C GLY A 71 -24.95 -7.06 -5.35
N ARG A 72 -24.35 -8.07 -6.00
CA ARG A 72 -24.13 -9.39 -5.40
C ARG A 72 -22.74 -9.90 -5.77
N VAL A 73 -22.14 -10.66 -4.86
CA VAL A 73 -20.91 -11.43 -5.12
C VAL A 73 -21.28 -12.90 -4.95
N ARG A 74 -20.98 -13.76 -5.93
CA ARG A 74 -21.24 -15.20 -5.81
C ARG A 74 -20.45 -15.78 -4.63
N GLY A 75 -21.06 -16.74 -3.94
CA GLY A 75 -20.41 -17.46 -2.84
C GLY A 75 -20.26 -16.68 -1.52
N LEU A 76 -20.66 -15.40 -1.45
CA LEU A 76 -20.46 -14.56 -0.27
C LEU A 76 -21.74 -14.27 0.55
N GLY A 77 -22.86 -14.93 0.23
CA GLY A 77 -24.14 -14.75 0.90
C GLY A 77 -24.95 -13.52 0.46
N PHE A 78 -26.05 -13.23 1.15
CA PHE A 78 -26.92 -12.09 0.84
C PHE A 78 -26.28 -10.75 1.27
N GLY A 79 -26.40 -9.73 0.43
CA GLY A 79 -25.99 -8.35 0.77
C GLY A 79 -24.50 -8.04 0.60
N ALA A 80 -23.69 -9.01 0.18
CA ALA A 80 -22.32 -8.81 -0.24
C ALA A 80 -22.28 -8.14 -1.61
N THR A 81 -21.79 -6.91 -1.67
CA THR A 81 -21.63 -6.16 -2.91
C THR A 81 -20.15 -6.14 -3.32
N PRO A 82 -19.84 -6.05 -4.63
CA PRO A 82 -18.46 -5.93 -5.09
C PRO A 82 -17.71 -4.75 -4.46
N SER A 83 -18.41 -3.63 -4.20
CA SER A 83 -17.84 -2.45 -3.54
C SER A 83 -17.43 -2.74 -2.09
N LYS A 84 -18.25 -3.45 -1.32
CA LYS A 84 -17.94 -3.84 0.06
C LYS A 84 -16.74 -4.79 0.10
N LEU A 85 -16.70 -5.77 -0.80
CA LEU A 85 -15.57 -6.70 -0.91
C LEU A 85 -14.28 -5.96 -1.30
N ASN A 86 -14.35 -5.07 -2.28
CA ASN A 86 -13.18 -4.31 -2.71
C ASN A 86 -12.62 -3.43 -1.59
N ALA A 87 -13.49 -2.78 -0.81
CA ALA A 87 -13.08 -2.03 0.37
C ALA A 87 -12.43 -2.93 1.43
N LEU A 88 -12.99 -4.13 1.67
CA LEU A 88 -12.43 -5.08 2.62
C LEU A 88 -11.03 -5.56 2.20
N VAL A 89 -10.86 -5.94 0.93
CA VAL A 89 -9.57 -6.38 0.37
C VAL A 89 -8.53 -5.27 0.46
N HIS A 90 -8.90 -4.04 0.09
CA HIS A 90 -8.00 -2.89 0.18
C HIS A 90 -7.58 -2.61 1.63
N ASN A 91 -8.53 -2.62 2.57
CA ASN A 91 -8.23 -2.39 3.99
C ASN A 91 -7.32 -3.48 4.55
N HIS A 92 -7.56 -4.74 4.20
CA HIS A 92 -6.68 -5.84 4.61
C HIS A 92 -5.24 -5.65 4.07
N SER A 93 -5.09 -5.27 2.79
CA SER A 93 -3.78 -4.97 2.20
C SER A 93 -3.06 -3.82 2.90
N LEU A 94 -3.78 -2.78 3.32
CA LEU A 94 -3.19 -1.67 4.08
C LEU A 94 -2.76 -2.13 5.47
N GLN A 95 -3.55 -2.96 6.14
CA GLN A 95 -3.22 -3.50 7.46
C GLN A 95 -1.96 -4.36 7.42
N THR A 96 -1.79 -5.20 6.39
CA THR A 96 -0.56 -6.01 6.23
C THR A 96 0.67 -5.13 6.04
N GLN A 97 0.58 -4.10 5.19
CA GLN A 97 1.69 -3.15 4.97
C GLN A 97 2.06 -2.39 6.26
N LEU A 98 1.07 -1.95 7.03
CA LEU A 98 1.31 -1.29 8.32
C LEU A 98 1.98 -2.22 9.33
N GLN A 99 1.60 -3.50 9.33
CA GLN A 99 2.20 -4.49 10.22
C GLN A 99 3.66 -4.80 9.83
N GLU A 100 3.96 -4.91 8.53
CA GLU A 100 5.31 -5.08 8.01
C GLU A 100 6.21 -3.91 8.41
N LEU A 101 5.78 -2.67 8.14
CA LEU A 101 6.53 -1.47 8.55
C LEU A 101 6.75 -1.40 10.06
N ARG A 102 5.75 -1.80 10.86
CA ARG A 102 5.88 -1.85 12.31
C ARG A 102 6.93 -2.87 12.76
N ASN A 103 7.03 -4.00 12.07
CA ASN A 103 8.06 -5.01 12.36
C ASN A 103 9.45 -4.46 12.01
N GLU A 104 9.63 -3.80 10.86
CA GLU A 104 10.90 -3.18 10.47
C GLU A 104 11.39 -2.14 11.50
N ILE A 105 10.48 -1.28 11.99
CA ILE A 105 10.82 -0.30 13.03
C ILE A 105 11.29 -0.99 14.31
N ASN A 106 10.62 -2.07 14.72
CA ASN A 106 10.99 -2.82 15.92
C ASN A 106 12.36 -3.50 15.77
N GLU A 107 12.65 -4.05 14.59
CA GLU A 107 13.96 -4.66 14.28
C GLU A 107 15.07 -3.62 14.31
N LEU A 108 14.88 -2.47 13.67
CA LEU A 108 15.83 -1.35 13.71
C LEU A 108 16.06 -0.87 15.14
N HIS A 109 14.99 -0.76 15.94
CA HIS A 109 15.10 -0.36 17.34
C HIS A 109 15.89 -1.39 18.17
N ALA A 110 15.72 -2.69 17.92
CA ALA A 110 16.49 -3.74 18.57
C ALA A 110 17.98 -3.67 18.19
N LEU A 111 18.29 -3.50 16.90
CA LEU A 111 19.67 -3.34 16.42
C LEU A 111 20.34 -2.10 17.02
N PHE A 112 19.62 -0.98 17.11
CA PHE A 112 20.14 0.25 17.73
C PHE A 112 20.44 0.05 19.21
N GLN A 113 19.55 -0.61 19.96
CA GLN A 113 19.79 -0.95 21.36
C GLN A 113 21.02 -1.85 21.55
N MET A 114 21.21 -2.85 20.68
CA MET A 114 22.40 -3.70 20.72
C MET A 114 23.68 -2.91 20.45
N LYS A 115 23.66 -2.01 19.46
CA LYS A 115 24.81 -1.17 19.13
C LYS A 115 25.20 -0.25 20.28
N ASN A 116 24.23 0.37 20.96
CA ASN A 116 24.51 1.23 22.11
C ASN A 116 25.18 0.44 23.24
N LYS A 117 24.75 -0.80 23.51
CA LYS A 117 25.39 -1.67 24.51
C LYS A 117 26.83 -2.02 24.16
N SER A 118 27.12 -2.32 22.89
CA SER A 118 28.51 -2.61 22.46
C SER A 118 29.43 -1.39 22.54
N ILE A 119 28.91 -0.17 22.35
CA ILE A 119 29.69 1.07 22.46
C ILE A 119 30.12 1.30 23.91
N GLU A 120 29.20 1.12 24.87
CA GLU A 120 29.49 1.24 26.30
C GLU A 120 30.56 0.21 26.75
N GLU A 121 30.53 -1.01 26.20
CA GLU A 121 31.53 -2.05 26.52
C GLU A 121 32.94 -1.70 25.99
N GLU A 122 33.04 -1.14 24.78
CA GLU A 122 34.30 -0.67 24.20
C GLU A 122 34.88 0.52 24.97
N ASP A 123 34.03 1.48 25.38
CA ASP A 123 34.43 2.64 26.18
C ASP A 123 34.97 2.20 27.55
N ASN A 124 34.30 1.24 28.21
CA ASN A 124 34.74 0.67 29.48
C ASN A 124 36.08 -0.10 29.36
N LEU A 125 36.31 -0.82 28.26
CA LEU A 125 37.59 -1.49 27.99
C LEU A 125 38.72 -0.47 27.77
N SER A 126 38.45 0.64 27.10
CA SER A 126 39.42 1.71 26.86
C SER A 126 39.86 2.38 28.17
N LEU A 127 38.91 2.61 29.09
CA LEU A 127 39.15 3.15 30.42
C LEU A 127 40.05 2.23 31.25
N LEU A 128 39.81 0.92 31.22
CA LEU A 128 40.66 -0.07 31.92
C LEU A 128 42.06 -0.14 31.33
N LYS A 129 42.22 -0.17 30.00
CA LYS A 129 43.54 -0.17 29.34
C LYS A 129 44.35 1.08 29.68
N ASN A 130 43.69 2.24 29.76
CA ASN A 130 44.33 3.49 30.16
C ASN A 130 44.75 3.48 31.63
N GLN A 131 43.93 2.94 32.54
CA GLN A 131 44.30 2.79 33.96
C GLN A 131 45.48 1.82 34.15
N VAL A 132 45.49 0.68 33.45
CA VAL A 132 46.60 -0.27 33.51
C VAL A 132 47.89 0.34 32.99
N ASN A 133 47.84 1.08 31.88
CA ASN A 133 49.02 1.80 31.36
C ASN A 133 49.57 2.84 32.35
N ILE A 134 48.71 3.52 33.13
CA ILE A 134 49.17 4.44 34.18
C ILE A 134 49.84 3.66 35.33
N ALA A 135 49.33 2.47 35.66
CA ALA A 135 49.86 1.64 36.75
C ALA A 135 51.17 0.90 36.38
N CYS A 136 51.35 0.47 35.12
CA CYS A 136 52.55 -0.24 34.66
C CYS A 136 53.54 0.64 33.88
N GLY A 137 53.13 1.83 33.45
CA GLY A 137 53.86 2.69 32.52
C GLY A 137 54.61 3.84 33.18
N THR A 138 55.35 3.58 34.26
CA THR A 138 56.65 4.25 34.48
C THR A 138 57.52 3.31 35.32
N PRO A 139 58.61 2.73 34.80
CA PRO A 139 59.69 2.33 35.69
C PRO A 139 60.12 3.60 36.43
N SER A 140 60.03 3.57 37.76
CA SER A 140 60.46 4.68 38.62
C SER A 140 61.81 5.19 38.14
N ARG A 141 61.97 6.52 38.04
CA ARG A 141 63.20 7.20 37.58
C ARG A 141 64.49 6.66 38.25
N PHE A 142 64.32 6.05 39.43
CA PHE A 142 65.35 5.36 40.19
C PHE A 142 65.95 4.12 39.49
N VAL A 143 65.14 3.34 38.74
CA VAL A 143 65.60 2.13 38.04
C VAL A 143 66.45 2.48 36.80
N MET A 144 66.15 3.61 36.15
CA MET A 144 66.91 4.07 34.98
C MET A 144 68.31 4.61 35.34
N ILE A 145 68.54 5.04 36.58
CA ILE A 145 69.88 5.53 37.00
C ILE A 145 70.84 4.34 37.24
N PHE A 146 70.34 3.19 37.71
CA PHE A 146 71.20 2.02 37.98
C PHE A 146 71.70 1.31 36.72
N LEU A 147 70.97 1.38 35.59
CA LEU A 147 71.40 0.77 34.33
C LEU A 147 72.40 1.62 33.54
N ALA A 148 72.52 2.92 33.85
CA ALA A 148 73.44 3.82 33.15
C ALA A 148 74.86 3.85 33.76
N TYR A 149 75.12 3.08 34.83
CA TYR A 149 76.40 3.04 35.55
C TYR A 149 77.09 1.66 35.51
N ALA A 150 76.61 0.77 34.65
CA ALA A 150 77.17 -0.56 34.43
C ALA A 150 77.72 -0.67 33.00
N ASP A 151 78.71 0.16 32.68
CA ASP A 151 79.65 -0.02 31.57
C ASP A 151 81.03 0.53 31.98
#